data_AF-A0A3S4I355-F1
#
_entry.id   AF-A0A3S4I355-F1
#
_cell.length_a   1.000
_cell.length_b   1.000
_cell.length_c   1.000
_cell.angle_alpha   90.00
_cell.angle_beta   90.00
_cell.angle_gamma   90.00
#
_symmetry.space_group_name_H-M   'P 1'
#
loop_
_entity.id
_entity.type
_entity.pdbx_description
1 polymer ?
#
loop_
_entity_poly.entity_id
_entity_poly.type
_entity_poly.pdbx_seq_one_letter_code
_entity_poly.pdbx_strand_id
1 'polypeptide(L)'
;MGATPNPPKTRAFGRFTHPGCYTTTVTRPALFRAYLLEQLNLVYHDYGAHIAVEASHHEIPYPYVIDGSALTLDRSMSAGLTRHFPTTELAQIGDETADGLFHPGEFYPLSHFDARRVDFSLARLRHYTGTPVEHFSALRFVYQLHPLCR
;
A
#
# COMPACT_ATOMS: atom_id res chain seq x y z
N MET A 1 -24.67 -27.20 -13.14
CA MET A 1 -25.01 -26.99 -11.71
C MET A 1 -23.96 -26.06 -11.12
N GLY A 2 -24.24 -24.76 -11.04
CA GLY A 2 -23.33 -23.80 -10.42
C GLY A 2 -23.59 -23.79 -8.93
N ALA A 3 -22.63 -24.23 -8.13
CA ALA A 3 -22.71 -24.08 -6.68
C ALA A 3 -22.80 -22.58 -6.37
N THR A 4 -23.84 -22.15 -5.67
CA THR A 4 -23.86 -20.82 -5.06
C THR A 4 -22.68 -20.76 -4.09
N PRO A 5 -21.71 -19.85 -4.27
CA PRO A 5 -20.59 -19.73 -3.34
C PRO A 5 -21.18 -19.47 -1.95
N ASN A 6 -20.84 -20.32 -0.97
CA ASN A 6 -21.20 -20.06 0.41
C ASN A 6 -20.04 -19.26 1.02
N PRO A 7 -20.17 -17.93 1.17
CA PRO A 7 -19.05 -17.10 1.56
C PRO A 7 -18.59 -17.47 2.98
N PRO A 8 -17.27 -17.56 3.22
CA PRO A 8 -16.74 -17.95 4.52
C PRO A 8 -17.10 -16.91 5.59
N LYS A 9 -17.99 -17.28 6.51
CA LYS A 9 -18.49 -16.38 7.57
C LYS A 9 -17.53 -16.20 8.75
N THR A 10 -16.55 -17.08 8.92
CA THR A 10 -15.64 -17.13 10.08
C THR A 10 -14.24 -16.60 9.81
N ARG A 11 -13.86 -16.35 8.55
CA ARG A 11 -12.52 -15.83 8.23
C ARG A 11 -12.39 -14.39 8.76
N ALA A 12 -11.20 -14.04 9.24
CA ALA A 12 -10.91 -12.69 9.77
C ALA A 12 -10.64 -11.64 8.68
N PHE A 13 -10.19 -12.06 7.49
CA PHE A 13 -9.81 -11.20 6.36
C PHE A 13 -10.37 -11.74 5.04
N GLY A 14 -10.23 -10.97 3.94
CA GLY A 14 -10.66 -11.39 2.60
C GLY A 14 -12.18 -11.57 2.50
N ARG A 15 -12.95 -10.66 3.09
CA ARG A 15 -14.41 -10.69 3.15
C ARG A 15 -15.01 -9.37 2.71
N PHE A 16 -16.15 -9.42 2.05
CA PHE A 16 -16.97 -8.25 1.74
C PHE A 16 -18.05 -8.05 2.80
N THR A 17 -18.18 -6.81 3.27
CA THR A 17 -19.24 -6.40 4.19
C THR A 17 -20.54 -6.11 3.46
N HIS A 18 -20.46 -5.54 2.25
CA HIS A 18 -21.60 -5.21 1.41
C HIS A 18 -21.27 -5.46 -0.08
N PRO A 19 -22.26 -5.68 -0.94
CA PRO A 19 -22.06 -5.65 -2.39
C PRO A 19 -21.64 -4.25 -2.85
N GLY A 20 -20.69 -4.16 -3.78
CA GLY A 20 -20.24 -2.88 -4.32
C GLY A 20 -18.91 -2.99 -5.07
N CYS A 21 -18.42 -1.85 -5.55
CA CYS A 21 -17.12 -1.76 -6.20
C CYS A 21 -16.04 -1.40 -5.18
N TYR A 22 -15.02 -2.25 -5.05
CA TYR A 22 -13.88 -2.04 -4.17
C TYR A 22 -12.65 -1.67 -5.00
N THR A 23 -12.02 -0.53 -4.71
CA THR A 23 -10.86 -0.03 -5.47
C THR A 23 -9.71 0.40 -4.54
N THR A 24 -8.49 0.34 -5.06
CA THR A 24 -7.30 0.88 -4.42
C THR A 24 -6.21 1.08 -5.46
N THR A 25 -5.31 2.04 -5.23
CA THR A 25 -4.09 2.17 -6.04
C THR A 25 -3.01 1.24 -5.50
N VAL A 26 -2.21 0.65 -6.40
CA VAL A 26 -1.17 -0.32 -6.05
C VAL A 26 0.19 0.20 -6.51
N THR A 27 1.20 0.10 -5.63
CA THR A 27 2.61 0.34 -5.95
C THR A 27 3.43 -0.94 -5.75
N ARG A 28 4.61 -1.01 -6.39
CA ARG A 28 5.57 -2.13 -6.30
C ARG A 28 4.92 -3.52 -6.35
N PRO A 29 4.17 -3.85 -7.41
CA PRO A 29 3.43 -5.12 -7.49
C PRO A 29 4.33 -6.35 -7.38
N ALA A 30 5.62 -6.26 -7.79
CA ALA A 30 6.58 -7.33 -7.62
C ALA A 30 6.89 -7.63 -6.14
N LEU A 31 7.06 -6.58 -5.31
CA LEU A 31 7.33 -6.70 -3.88
C LEU A 31 6.13 -7.32 -3.15
N PHE A 32 4.91 -6.89 -3.51
CA PHE A 32 3.67 -7.37 -2.87
C PHE A 32 3.04 -8.57 -3.59
N ARG A 33 3.74 -9.20 -4.54
CA ARG A 33 3.16 -10.22 -5.42
C ARG A 33 2.46 -11.34 -4.65
N ALA A 34 3.13 -11.89 -3.63
CA ALA A 34 2.57 -12.99 -2.83
C ALA A 34 1.28 -12.56 -2.12
N TYR A 35 1.30 -11.40 -1.47
CA TYR A 35 0.15 -10.84 -0.76
C TYR A 35 -1.02 -10.55 -1.71
N LEU A 36 -0.76 -9.86 -2.83
CA LEU A 36 -1.81 -9.50 -3.79
C LEU A 36 -2.47 -10.75 -4.39
N LEU A 37 -1.67 -11.75 -4.79
CA LEU A 37 -2.21 -12.99 -5.33
C LEU A 37 -3.04 -13.76 -4.30
N GLU A 38 -2.58 -13.84 -3.05
CA GLU A 38 -3.34 -14.48 -1.98
C GLU A 38 -4.70 -13.79 -1.80
N GLN A 39 -4.71 -12.48 -1.58
CA GLN A 39 -5.96 -11.75 -1.30
C GLN A 39 -6.92 -11.76 -2.50
N LEU A 40 -6.41 -11.57 -3.72
CA LEU A 40 -7.23 -11.58 -4.93
C LEU A 40 -7.82 -12.97 -5.22
N ASN A 41 -7.06 -14.04 -4.99
CA ASN A 41 -7.57 -15.40 -5.14
C ASN A 41 -8.70 -15.71 -4.15
N LEU A 42 -8.60 -15.23 -2.91
CA LEU A 42 -9.65 -15.42 -1.92
C LEU A 42 -10.97 -14.79 -2.37
N VAL A 43 -10.94 -13.53 -2.80
CA VAL A 43 -12.17 -12.85 -3.25
C VAL A 43 -12.71 -13.39 -4.56
N TYR A 44 -11.83 -13.84 -5.46
CA TYR A 44 -12.23 -14.46 -6.72
C TYR A 44 -12.93 -15.81 -6.50
N HIS A 45 -12.33 -16.71 -5.70
CA HIS A 45 -12.87 -18.05 -5.51
C HIS A 45 -14.09 -18.07 -4.58
N ASP A 46 -14.07 -17.30 -3.49
CA ASP A 46 -15.11 -17.38 -2.47
C ASP A 46 -16.36 -16.54 -2.82
N TYR A 47 -16.19 -15.50 -3.64
CA TYR A 47 -17.27 -14.57 -3.98
C TYR A 47 -17.53 -14.45 -5.49
N GLY A 48 -16.69 -15.01 -6.36
CA GLY A 48 -16.79 -14.81 -7.80
C GLY A 48 -16.54 -13.37 -8.22
N ALA A 49 -15.69 -12.63 -7.48
CA ALA A 49 -15.47 -11.21 -7.70
C ALA A 49 -14.88 -10.94 -9.11
N HIS A 50 -15.37 -9.89 -9.77
CA HIS A 50 -14.79 -9.41 -11.02
C HIS A 50 -13.58 -8.52 -10.72
N ILE A 51 -12.42 -8.85 -11.27
CA ILE A 51 -11.17 -8.12 -11.06
C ILE A 51 -10.80 -7.38 -12.35
N ALA A 52 -10.65 -6.06 -12.25
CA ALA A 52 -10.20 -5.19 -13.34
C ALA A 52 -8.99 -4.37 -12.87
N VAL A 53 -8.08 -4.08 -13.80
CA VAL A 53 -6.89 -3.25 -13.56
C VAL A 53 -6.86 -2.15 -14.62
N GLU A 54 -6.78 -0.91 -14.17
CA GLU A 54 -6.78 0.27 -15.03
C GLU A 54 -5.73 1.28 -14.54
N ALA A 55 -5.36 2.22 -15.42
CA ALA A 55 -4.48 3.31 -15.05
C ALA A 55 -5.20 4.23 -14.06
N SER A 56 -4.57 4.50 -12.91
CA SER A 56 -5.15 5.41 -11.92
C SER A 56 -4.94 6.87 -12.31
N HIS A 57 -5.78 7.76 -11.79
CA HIS A 57 -5.60 9.22 -11.89
C HIS A 57 -4.51 9.77 -10.95
N HIS A 58 -3.86 8.91 -10.15
CA HIS A 58 -2.83 9.32 -9.20
C HIS A 58 -1.45 9.16 -9.82
N GLU A 59 -0.75 10.28 -9.96
CA GLU A 59 0.64 10.28 -10.39
C GLU A 59 1.57 9.78 -9.27
N ILE A 60 2.65 9.11 -9.67
CA ILE A 60 3.70 8.63 -8.77
C ILE A 60 4.68 9.77 -8.53
N PRO A 61 4.90 10.20 -7.27
CA PRO A 61 5.90 11.22 -6.96
C PRO A 61 7.29 10.84 -7.46
N TYR A 62 7.97 11.78 -8.12
CA TYR A 62 9.30 11.56 -8.68
C TYR A 62 10.33 11.03 -7.66
N PRO A 63 10.30 11.38 -6.35
CA PRO A 63 11.28 10.86 -5.40
C PRO A 63 11.22 9.34 -5.22
N TYR A 64 10.13 8.68 -5.60
CA TYR A 64 9.98 7.23 -5.44
C TYR A 64 10.43 6.41 -6.64
N VAL A 65 10.60 7.05 -7.80
CA VAL A 65 11.13 6.41 -9.02
C VAL A 65 12.64 6.62 -9.18
N ILE A 66 13.21 7.58 -8.46
CA ILE A 66 14.64 7.88 -8.47
C ILE A 66 15.32 7.08 -7.36
N ASP A 67 16.28 6.23 -7.73
CA ASP A 67 17.12 5.56 -6.74
C ASP A 67 18.04 6.58 -6.07
N GLY A 68 18.09 6.59 -4.74
CA GLY A 68 18.68 7.66 -3.92
C GLY A 68 20.18 7.88 -4.11
N SER A 69 20.85 7.01 -4.87
CA SER A 69 22.26 7.12 -5.27
C SER A 69 22.47 7.85 -6.61
N ALA A 70 21.42 8.04 -7.41
CA ALA A 70 21.55 8.41 -8.82
C ALA A 70 21.60 9.93 -9.08
N LEU A 71 21.20 10.77 -8.13
CA LEU A 71 21.05 12.21 -8.37
C LEU A 71 21.62 13.08 -7.25
N THR A 72 22.85 13.55 -7.43
CA THR A 72 23.37 14.75 -6.78
C THR A 72 22.80 15.99 -7.49
N LEU A 73 21.58 16.37 -7.12
CA LEU A 73 20.96 17.59 -7.63
C LEU A 73 21.48 18.80 -6.86
N ASP A 74 21.92 19.84 -7.56
CA ASP A 74 22.11 21.15 -6.94
C ASP A 74 20.74 21.77 -6.55
N ARG A 75 20.77 22.87 -5.77
CA ARG A 75 19.55 23.53 -5.30
C ARG A 75 18.66 24.06 -6.44
N SER A 76 19.25 24.49 -7.56
CA SER A 76 18.51 25.04 -8.71
C SER A 76 17.79 23.93 -9.50
N MET A 77 18.46 22.80 -9.70
CA MET A 77 17.88 21.62 -10.34
C MET A 77 16.77 20.99 -9.50
N SER A 78 16.95 20.96 -8.18
CA SER A 78 15.91 20.49 -7.25
C SER A 78 14.65 21.36 -7.30
N ALA A 79 14.80 22.69 -7.33
CA ALA A 79 13.68 23.61 -7.43
C ALA A 79 12.94 23.49 -8.78
N GLY A 80 13.68 23.24 -9.87
CA GLY A 80 13.10 22.97 -11.19
C GLY A 80 12.29 21.67 -11.20
N LEU A 81 12.78 20.61 -10.56
CA LEU A 81 12.10 19.31 -10.54
C LEU A 81 10.76 19.36 -9.81
N THR A 82 10.73 19.96 -8.62
CA THR A 82 9.50 20.17 -7.83
C THR A 82 8.44 20.97 -8.59
N ARG A 83 8.84 21.86 -9.50
CA ARG A 83 7.92 22.69 -10.29
C ARG A 83 7.27 21.94 -11.45
N HIS A 84 7.97 20.95 -12.02
CA HIS A 84 7.58 20.29 -13.26
C HIS A 84 7.15 18.83 -13.08
N PHE A 85 7.51 18.20 -11.96
CA PHE A 85 7.21 16.80 -11.69
C PHE A 85 6.39 16.62 -10.41
N PRO A 86 5.57 15.56 -10.32
CA PRO A 86 4.75 15.27 -9.15
C PRO A 86 5.60 15.09 -7.89
N THR A 87 5.21 15.79 -6.82
CA THR A 87 5.87 15.77 -5.51
C THR A 87 5.07 14.98 -4.48
N THR A 88 5.73 14.63 -3.38
CA THR A 88 5.07 14.01 -2.24
C THR A 88 4.26 15.07 -1.50
N GLU A 89 2.96 15.15 -1.79
CA GLU A 89 2.03 16.00 -1.04
C GLU A 89 1.56 15.29 0.22
N LEU A 90 2.08 15.70 1.38
CA LEU A 90 1.75 15.09 2.69
C LEU A 90 0.25 15.15 3.00
N ALA A 91 -0.43 16.21 2.56
CA ALA A 91 -1.88 16.34 2.72
C ALA A 91 -2.68 15.26 1.96
N GLN A 92 -2.07 14.60 0.98
CA GLN A 92 -2.67 13.53 0.18
C GLN A 92 -2.24 12.13 0.66
N ILE A 93 -1.52 12.04 1.78
CA ILE A 93 -1.09 10.78 2.39
C ILE A 93 -1.86 10.60 3.69
N GLY A 94 -3.00 9.92 3.62
CA GLY A 94 -3.88 9.64 4.75
C GLY A 94 -3.82 8.19 5.24
N ASP A 95 -4.33 7.96 6.44
CA ASP A 95 -4.68 6.65 7.03
C ASP A 95 -6.17 6.50 7.27
N GLU A 96 -6.99 7.40 6.72
CA GLU A 96 -8.44 7.45 6.94
C GLU A 96 -9.12 6.08 6.77
N THR A 97 -8.69 5.28 5.78
CA THR A 97 -9.16 3.91 5.58
C THR A 97 -8.73 2.94 6.69
N ALA A 98 -7.48 3.01 7.14
CA ALA A 98 -6.96 2.18 8.22
C ALA A 98 -7.56 2.57 9.59
N ASP A 99 -7.85 3.86 9.79
CA ASP A 99 -8.47 4.41 11.00
C ASP A 99 -9.99 4.21 11.04
N GLY A 100 -10.60 3.74 9.93
CA GLY A 100 -12.04 3.56 9.82
C GLY A 100 -12.84 4.87 9.68
N LEU A 101 -12.15 5.97 9.35
CA LEU A 101 -12.73 7.30 9.13
C LEU A 101 -13.13 7.54 7.67
N PHE A 102 -12.76 6.64 6.76
CA PHE A 102 -13.11 6.76 5.36
C PHE A 102 -14.62 6.61 5.14
N HIS A 103 -15.23 7.65 4.57
CA HIS A 103 -16.63 7.64 4.19
C HIS A 103 -16.75 7.27 2.70
N PRO A 104 -17.17 6.03 2.38
CA PRO A 104 -17.28 5.60 0.99
C PRO A 104 -18.40 6.36 0.28
N GLY A 105 -18.08 6.90 -0.89
CA GLY A 105 -19.05 7.40 -1.85
C GLY A 105 -19.52 6.25 -2.75
N GLU A 106 -19.14 6.32 -4.02
CA GLU A 106 -19.45 5.29 -5.03
C GLU A 106 -18.56 4.04 -4.91
N PHE A 107 -17.33 4.20 -4.42
CA PHE A 107 -16.34 3.14 -4.31
C PHE A 107 -15.92 2.90 -2.86
N TYR A 108 -15.74 1.64 -2.52
CA TYR A 108 -15.22 1.19 -1.23
C TYR A 108 -13.70 0.95 -1.32
N PRO A 109 -12.95 1.12 -0.22
CA PRO A 109 -11.53 0.83 -0.22
C PRO A 109 -11.28 -0.69 -0.25
N LEU A 110 -10.44 -1.15 -1.18
CA LEU A 110 -10.06 -2.57 -1.30
C LEU A 110 -8.96 -2.97 -0.30
N SER A 111 -8.10 -2.03 0.09
CA SER A 111 -6.97 -2.24 1.02
C SER A 111 -6.92 -1.13 2.06
N HIS A 112 -6.20 -1.37 3.16
CA HIS A 112 -6.01 -0.36 4.22
C HIS A 112 -5.20 0.85 3.78
N PHE A 113 -4.24 0.64 2.87
CA PHE A 113 -3.35 1.69 2.40
C PHE A 113 -3.34 1.72 0.87
N ASP A 114 -3.27 2.93 0.34
CA ASP A 114 -3.12 3.21 -1.09
C ASP A 114 -1.64 3.22 -1.50
N ALA A 115 -1.38 3.36 -2.80
CA ALA A 115 -0.02 3.36 -3.35
C ALA A 115 0.89 4.42 -2.71
N ARG A 116 0.39 5.63 -2.51
CA ARG A 116 1.19 6.76 -2.01
C ARG A 116 1.59 6.57 -0.55
N ARG A 117 0.65 6.14 0.29
CA ARG A 117 0.93 5.81 1.70
C ARG A 117 1.92 4.66 1.81
N VAL A 118 1.82 3.66 0.95
CA VAL A 118 2.77 2.53 0.91
C VAL A 118 4.16 3.01 0.50
N ASP A 119 4.32 3.75 -0.60
CA ASP A 119 5.63 4.23 -1.05
C ASP A 119 6.29 5.16 -0.01
N PHE A 120 5.53 6.07 0.60
CA PHE A 120 6.00 6.91 1.69
C PHE A 120 6.54 6.08 2.86
N SER A 121 5.78 5.07 3.28
CA SER A 121 6.14 4.21 4.40
C SER A 121 7.36 3.34 4.09
N LEU A 122 7.48 2.81 2.87
CA LEU A 122 8.64 2.03 2.45
C LEU A 122 9.92 2.87 2.42
N ALA A 123 9.84 4.12 1.93
CA ALA A 123 10.96 5.05 1.96
C ALA A 123 11.42 5.34 3.41
N ARG A 124 10.46 5.58 4.30
CA ARG A 124 10.72 5.79 5.74
C ARG A 124 11.27 4.54 6.41
N LEU A 125 10.75 3.36 6.08
CA LEU A 125 11.21 2.09 6.63
C LEU A 125 12.69 1.86 6.28
N ARG A 126 13.07 2.05 5.02
CA ARG A 126 14.48 1.96 4.60
C ARG A 126 15.35 2.98 5.31
N HIS A 127 14.89 4.22 5.45
CA HIS A 127 15.64 5.28 6.11
C HIS A 127 15.89 4.97 7.59
N TYR A 128 14.86 4.55 8.34
CA TYR A 128 14.99 4.33 9.79
C TYR A 128 15.65 3.00 10.16
N THR A 129 15.53 1.99 9.32
CA THR A 129 16.08 0.65 9.61
C THR A 129 17.40 0.37 8.91
N GLY A 130 17.81 1.24 7.96
CA GLY A 130 18.99 1.03 7.14
C GLY A 130 18.94 -0.25 6.29
N THR A 131 17.78 -0.89 6.18
CA THR A 131 17.61 -2.21 5.58
C THR A 131 16.72 -2.13 4.35
N PRO A 132 17.05 -2.85 3.25
CA PRO A 132 16.15 -2.99 2.11
C PRO A 132 14.79 -3.54 2.53
N VAL A 133 13.71 -3.01 1.93
CA VAL A 133 12.34 -3.38 2.33
C VAL A 133 11.99 -4.82 1.97
N GLU A 134 12.70 -5.37 0.99
CA GLU A 134 12.61 -6.75 0.49
C GLU A 134 13.05 -7.77 1.56
N HIS A 135 13.83 -7.34 2.56
CA HIS A 135 14.35 -8.22 3.61
C HIS A 135 13.43 -8.30 4.84
N PHE A 136 12.33 -7.55 4.86
CA PHE A 136 11.38 -7.62 5.96
C PHE A 136 10.59 -8.92 5.91
N SER A 137 10.68 -9.68 7.00
CA SER A 137 9.87 -10.90 7.21
C SER A 137 8.57 -10.57 7.96
N ALA A 138 7.54 -11.38 7.76
CA ALA A 138 6.27 -11.26 8.49
C ALA A 138 6.40 -11.42 10.01
N LEU A 139 7.45 -12.11 10.48
CA LEU A 139 7.83 -12.17 11.89
C LEU A 139 8.81 -11.05 12.20
N ARG A 140 8.36 -10.05 12.96
CA ARG A 140 9.22 -8.97 13.45
C ARG A 140 9.59 -9.21 14.90
N PHE A 141 10.86 -9.43 15.17
CA PHE A 141 11.41 -9.47 16.53
C PHE A 141 11.82 -8.06 16.95
N VAL A 142 11.27 -7.55 18.05
CA VAL A 142 11.72 -6.31 18.68
C VAL A 142 12.37 -6.69 20.00
N TYR A 143 13.69 -6.54 20.09
CA TYR A 143 14.41 -6.72 21.34
C TYR A 143 14.33 -5.43 22.16
N GLN A 144 13.67 -5.47 23.31
CA GLN A 144 13.75 -4.41 24.32
C GLN A 144 14.93 -4.69 25.25
N LEU A 145 15.94 -3.82 25.23
CA LEU A 145 16.99 -3.80 26.24
C LEU A 145 16.52 -2.93 27.40
N HIS A 146 16.20 -3.55 28.53
CA HIS A 146 16.04 -2.82 29.79
C HIS A 146 17.44 -2.51 30.35
N PRO A 147 17.71 -1.26 30.78
CA PRO A 147 18.93 -0.99 31.53
C PRO A 147 18.87 -1.84 32.81
N LEU A 148 19.94 -2.61 33.03
CA LEU A 148 20.13 -3.37 34.26
C LEU A 148 19.94 -2.41 35.45
N CYS A 149 18.88 -2.64 36.24
CA CYS A 149 18.79 -2.05 37.57
C CYS A 149 20.06 -2.42 38.34
N ARG A 150 20.85 -1.42 38.70
CA ARG A 150 21.87 -1.52 39.74
C ARG A 150 21.26 -1.13 41.07
#